data_AF-A0A7L3XFJ9-F1
#
_entry.id   AF-A0A7L3XFJ9-F1
#
_cell.length_a   1.000
_cell.length_b   1.000
_cell.length_c   1.000
_cell.angle_alpha   90.00
_cell.angle_beta   90.00
_cell.angle_gamma   90.00
#
_symmetry.space_group_name_H-M   'P 1'
#
loop_
_entity.id
_entity.type
_entity.pdbx_description
1 polymer ?
#
loop_
_entity_poly.entity_id
_entity_poly.type
_entity_poly.pdbx_seq_one_letter_code
_entity_poly.pdbx_strand_id
1 'polypeptide(L)'
;FIMLTYIFMLAWLGVTAFTSLPVYMYFNLWTICRNATIVDGANLCLDLRQYGIVTIGEEKKVCTTSESFIKMCDSNELNMTFHLFIVALAGAGAAVIAMVHYLMVLSANWAYVKDACRMQKYEDIKSKEEQELHDIHSTRSKERLNAYT
;
A
#
# COMPACT_ATOMS: atom_id res chain seq x y z
N PHE A 1 -5.15 -9.80 -13.89
CA PHE A 1 -4.32 -8.58 -13.69
C PHE A 1 -4.70 -7.83 -12.41
N ILE A 2 -5.95 -7.36 -12.25
CA ILE A 2 -6.44 -6.67 -11.03
C ILE A 2 -6.16 -7.45 -9.72
N MET A 3 -6.47 -8.75 -9.68
CA MET A 3 -6.21 -9.58 -8.49
C MET A 3 -4.73 -9.63 -8.11
N LEU A 4 -3.83 -9.71 -9.09
CA LEU A 4 -2.40 -9.76 -8.87
C LEU A 4 -1.89 -8.44 -8.27
N THR A 5 -2.36 -7.30 -8.77
CA THR A 5 -1.99 -5.98 -8.24
C THR A 5 -2.44 -5.78 -6.80
N TYR A 6 -3.62 -6.28 -6.41
CA TYR A 6 -4.08 -6.23 -5.01
C TYR A 6 -3.23 -7.12 -4.09
N ILE A 7 -2.87 -8.32 -4.53
CA ILE A 7 -2.00 -9.22 -3.76
C ILE A 7 -0.62 -8.59 -3.55
N PHE A 8 -0.02 -8.03 -4.61
CA PHE A 8 1.25 -7.32 -4.51
C PHE A 8 1.15 -6.11 -3.57
N MET A 9 0.07 -5.32 -3.65
CA MET A 9 -0.16 -4.20 -2.74
C MET A 9 -0.17 -4.64 -1.27
N LEU A 10 -0.92 -5.71 -0.95
CA LEU A 10 -0.96 -6.26 0.41
C LEU A 10 0.40 -6.81 0.86
N ALA A 11 1.13 -7.47 -0.04
CA ALA A 11 2.46 -7.98 0.26
C ALA A 11 3.44 -6.85 0.62
N TRP A 12 3.52 -5.79 -0.19
CA TRP A 12 4.40 -4.65 0.08
C TRP A 12 3.97 -3.85 1.30
N LEU A 13 2.67 -3.74 1.58
CA LEU A 13 2.16 -3.15 2.81
C LEU A 13 2.62 -3.96 4.03
N GLY A 14 2.53 -5.29 3.95
CA GLY A 14 3.09 -6.19 4.95
C GLY A 14 4.58 -5.98 5.16
N VAL A 15 5.38 -5.98 4.08
CA VAL A 15 6.83 -5.73 4.14
C VAL A 15 7.13 -4.39 4.81
N THR A 16 6.39 -3.34 4.46
CA THR A 16 6.54 -1.99 5.06
C THR A 16 6.26 -2.04 6.57
N ALA A 17 5.18 -2.71 6.99
CA ALA A 17 4.85 -2.85 8.40
C ALA A 17 5.92 -3.65 9.15
N PHE A 18 6.36 -4.79 8.63
CA PHE A 18 7.39 -5.62 9.27
C PHE A 18 8.75 -4.93 9.32
N THR A 19 9.14 -4.18 8.28
CA THR A 19 10.42 -3.43 8.25
C THR A 19 10.40 -2.15 9.09
N SER A 20 9.23 -1.59 9.40
CA SER A 20 9.12 -0.46 10.32
C SER A 20 9.52 -0.80 11.77
N LEU A 21 9.33 -2.05 12.20
CA LEU A 21 9.71 -2.53 13.54
C LEU A 21 11.21 -2.41 13.84
N PRO A 22 12.14 -2.99 13.03
CA PRO A 22 13.57 -2.85 13.26
C PRO A 22 14.05 -1.39 13.13
N VAL A 23 13.45 -0.59 12.24
CA VAL A 23 13.75 0.85 12.11
C VAL A 23 13.35 1.61 13.38
N TYR A 24 12.19 1.30 13.95
CA TYR A 24 11.74 1.88 15.22
C TYR A 24 12.63 1.46 16.39
N MET A 25 12.96 0.16 16.51
CA MET A 25 13.88 -0.33 17.54
C MET A 25 15.23 0.38 17.45
N TYR A 26 15.78 0.53 16.25
CA TYR A 26 17.00 1.29 16.04
C TYR A 26 16.88 2.73 16.51
N PHE A 27 15.80 3.44 16.16
CA PHE A 27 15.64 4.84 16.54
C PHE A 27 15.63 5.02 18.07
N ASN A 28 15.02 4.07 18.78
CA ASN A 28 15.07 4.01 20.24
C ASN A 28 16.49 3.73 20.75
N LEU A 29 17.20 2.75 20.17
CA LEU A 29 18.59 2.45 20.55
C LEU A 29 19.54 3.61 20.30
N TRP A 30 19.48 4.25 19.13
CA TRP A 30 20.28 5.42 18.78
C TRP A 30 20.04 6.59 19.74
N THR A 31 18.78 6.85 20.07
CA THR A 31 18.40 7.91 21.04
C THR A 31 18.97 7.60 22.42
N ILE A 32 18.96 6.33 22.86
CA ILE A 32 19.54 5.91 24.12
C ILE A 32 21.07 6.01 24.08
N CYS A 33 21.74 5.55 23.02
CA CYS A 33 23.20 5.69 22.85
C CYS A 33 23.62 7.17 22.90
N ARG A 34 22.83 8.08 22.32
CA ARG A 34 23.10 9.51 22.32
C ARG A 34 22.81 10.19 23.67
N ASN A 35 21.80 9.73 24.41
CA ASN A 35 21.51 10.25 25.75
C ASN A 35 22.47 9.69 26.81
N ALA A 36 22.89 8.44 26.67
CA ALA A 36 23.88 7.76 27.49
C ALA A 36 25.23 8.50 27.54
N THR A 37 25.66 9.05 26.41
CA THR A 37 26.91 9.81 26.31
C THR A 37 26.83 11.22 26.89
N ILE A 38 25.63 11.76 27.12
CA ILE A 38 25.40 13.10 27.66
C ILE A 38 25.15 13.07 29.17
N VAL A 39 24.56 11.99 29.69
CA VAL A 39 24.26 11.83 31.12
C VAL A 39 25.18 10.76 31.71
N ASP A 40 26.38 11.19 32.09
CA ASP A 40 27.47 10.41 32.69
C ASP A 40 27.14 9.85 34.10
N GLY A 41 25.98 9.20 34.27
CA GLY A 41 25.58 8.68 35.59
C GLY A 41 24.13 8.18 35.76
N ALA A 42 23.28 8.20 34.75
CA ALA A 42 21.96 7.57 34.87
C ALA A 42 22.06 6.09 34.46
N ASN A 43 21.95 5.19 35.44
CA ASN A 43 21.84 3.74 35.24
C ASN A 43 20.53 3.40 34.49
N LEU A 44 20.48 3.67 33.18
CA LEU A 44 19.35 3.28 32.33
C LEU A 44 19.60 1.85 31.85
N CYS A 45 18.77 0.92 32.30
CA CYS A 45 18.87 -0.48 31.94
C CYS A 45 17.78 -0.86 30.95
N LEU A 46 18.19 -1.22 29.73
CA LEU A 46 17.31 -1.79 28.73
C LEU A 46 17.02 -3.25 29.08
N ASP A 47 15.74 -3.54 29.30
CA ASP A 47 15.27 -4.91 29.47
C ASP A 47 14.82 -5.45 28.10
N LEU A 48 15.63 -6.35 27.52
CA LEU A 48 15.34 -6.95 26.20
C LEU A 48 14.06 -7.80 26.21
N ARG A 49 13.49 -8.10 27.39
CA ARG A 49 12.20 -8.77 27.55
C ARG A 49 11.06 -8.00 26.91
N GLN A 50 11.15 -6.66 26.88
CA GLN A 50 10.12 -5.79 26.29
C GLN A 50 10.13 -5.82 24.74
N TYR A 51 11.23 -6.30 24.15
CA TYR A 51 11.39 -6.47 22.70
C TYR A 51 11.16 -7.92 22.24
N GLY A 52 10.78 -8.83 23.15
CA GLY A 52 10.38 -10.21 22.82
C GLY A 52 11.53 -11.15 22.42
N ILE A 53 12.79 -10.72 22.57
CA ILE A 53 13.98 -11.44 22.07
C ILE A 53 14.48 -12.52 23.06
N VAL A 54 14.02 -12.54 24.31
CA VAL A 54 14.57 -13.43 25.35
C VAL A 54 13.47 -14.15 26.15
N THR A 55 13.68 -15.43 26.42
CA THR A 55 12.82 -16.28 27.27
C THR A 55 12.86 -15.82 28.74
N ILE A 56 11.75 -16.03 29.44
CA ILE A 56 11.58 -15.68 30.87
C ILE A 56 12.52 -16.56 31.69
N GLY A 57 13.78 -16.15 31.89
CA GLY A 57 14.76 -16.97 32.60
C GLY A 57 16.16 -16.37 32.78
N GLU A 58 16.62 -15.49 31.90
CA GLU A 58 17.93 -14.82 32.07
C GLU A 58 17.74 -13.30 32.29
N GLU A 59 18.24 -12.77 33.41
CA GLU A 59 18.29 -11.32 33.70
C GLU A 59 19.35 -10.63 32.82
N LYS A 60 19.07 -10.49 31.52
CA LYS A 60 19.90 -9.67 30.62
C LYS A 60 19.38 -8.24 30.55
N LYS A 61 19.43 -7.55 31.70
CA LYS A 61 19.30 -6.10 31.75
C LYS A 61 20.60 -5.53 31.18
N VAL A 62 20.54 -4.95 29.99
CA VAL A 62 21.69 -4.30 29.38
C VAL A 62 21.67 -2.84 29.83
N CYS A 63 22.46 -2.54 30.86
CA CYS A 63 22.60 -1.19 31.38
C CYS A 63 23.58 -0.39 30.53
N THR A 64 23.29 0.90 30.36
CA THR A 64 24.13 1.86 29.63
C THR A 64 25.61 1.83 30.03
N THR A 65 25.91 1.46 31.28
CA THR A 65 27.26 1.36 31.85
C THR A 65 27.99 0.06 31.50
N SER A 66 27.38 -0.90 30.80
CA SER A 66 28.07 -2.12 30.38
C SER A 66 28.88 -1.90 29.10
N GLU A 67 30.12 -2.40 29.06
CA GLU A 67 30.98 -2.32 27.87
C GLU A 67 30.34 -2.96 26.62
N SER A 68 29.47 -3.96 26.80
CA SER A 68 28.76 -4.62 25.72
C SER A 68 27.74 -3.68 25.05
N PHE A 69 27.10 -2.78 25.80
CA PHE A 69 26.17 -1.79 25.25
C PHE A 69 26.91 -0.72 24.44
N ILE A 70 28.02 -0.21 24.96
CA ILE A 70 28.85 0.79 24.26
C ILE A 70 29.43 0.21 22.96
N LYS A 71 29.95 -1.02 23.00
CA LYS A 71 30.43 -1.72 21.79
C LYS A 71 29.30 -1.98 20.78
N MET A 72 28.07 -2.19 21.23
CA MET A 72 26.91 -2.34 20.35
C MET A 72 26.53 -1.01 19.69
N CYS A 73 26.58 0.11 20.43
CA CYS A 73 26.37 1.46 19.88
C CYS A 73 27.44 1.84 18.82
N ASP A 74 28.68 1.37 18.97
CA ASP A 74 29.80 1.64 18.04
C ASP A 74 29.95 0.55 16.96
N SER A 75 29.11 -0.50 16.99
CA SER A 75 29.27 -1.61 16.06
C SER A 75 28.85 -1.24 14.64
N ASN A 76 29.79 -1.38 13.71
CA ASN A 76 29.56 -1.09 12.29
C ASN A 76 28.51 -2.04 11.65
N GLU A 77 28.36 -3.24 12.21
CA GLU A 77 27.35 -4.25 11.81
C GLU A 77 25.91 -3.72 11.96
N LEU A 78 25.62 -3.02 13.06
CA LEU A 78 24.31 -2.40 13.31
C LEU A 78 24.07 -1.23 12.37
N ASN A 79 25.10 -0.42 12.09
CA ASN A 79 25.01 0.71 11.18
C ASN A 79 24.75 0.28 9.73
N MET A 80 25.44 -0.75 9.25
CA MET A 80 25.23 -1.29 7.90
C MET A 80 23.82 -1.88 7.77
N THR A 81 23.41 -2.71 8.72
CA THR A 81 22.07 -3.31 8.76
C THR A 81 20.97 -2.25 8.79
N PHE A 82 21.18 -1.16 9.52
CA PHE A 82 20.28 -0.02 9.59
C PHE A 82 20.07 0.65 8.22
N HIS A 83 21.16 0.94 7.50
CA HIS A 83 21.05 1.52 6.17
C HIS A 83 20.27 0.61 5.22
N LEU A 84 20.50 -0.71 5.28
CA LEU A 84 19.72 -1.67 4.48
C LEU A 84 18.23 -1.65 4.85
N PHE A 85 17.87 -1.61 6.14
CA PHE A 85 16.47 -1.58 6.56
C PHE A 85 15.76 -0.27 6.20
N ILE A 86 16.44 0.88 6.27
CA ILE A 86 15.84 2.15 5.82
C ILE A 86 15.60 2.13 4.31
N VAL A 87 16.61 1.72 3.54
CA VAL A 87 16.47 1.67 2.07
C VAL A 87 15.36 0.69 1.68
N ALA A 88 15.26 -0.45 2.37
CA ALA A 88 14.17 -1.39 2.18
C ALA A 88 12.81 -0.78 2.53
N LEU A 89 12.69 -0.08 3.66
CA LEU A 89 11.45 0.59 4.08
C LEU A 89 11.04 1.69 3.10
N ALA A 90 11.98 2.54 2.68
CA ALA A 90 11.76 3.60 1.71
C ALA A 90 11.35 3.04 0.34
N GLY A 91 12.03 1.98 -0.12
CA GLY A 91 11.70 1.28 -1.36
C GLY A 91 10.32 0.63 -1.32
N ALA A 92 10.00 -0.09 -0.23
CA ALA A 92 8.68 -0.69 -0.02
C ALA A 92 7.58 0.39 0.06
N GLY A 93 7.82 1.48 0.78
CA GLY A 93 6.91 2.62 0.87
C GLY A 93 6.67 3.28 -0.48
N ALA A 94 7.73 3.51 -1.27
CA ALA A 94 7.60 4.04 -2.62
C ALA A 94 6.80 3.12 -3.55
N ALA A 95 7.01 1.80 -3.45
CA ALA A 95 6.24 0.80 -4.20
C ALA A 95 4.74 0.84 -3.83
N VAL A 96 4.41 0.95 -2.53
CA VAL A 96 3.02 1.09 -2.07
C VAL A 96 2.39 2.35 -2.64
N ILE A 97 3.07 3.50 -2.55
CA ILE A 97 2.57 4.77 -3.10
C ILE A 97 2.33 4.66 -4.61
N ALA A 98 3.27 4.09 -5.36
CA ALA A 98 3.13 3.88 -6.80
C ALA A 98 1.93 2.99 -7.14
N MET A 99 1.71 1.90 -6.40
CA MET A 99 0.55 1.03 -6.61
C MET A 99 -0.77 1.71 -6.29
N VAL A 100 -0.83 2.55 -5.25
CA VAL A 100 -2.04 3.33 -4.93
C VAL A 100 -2.39 4.28 -6.09
N HIS A 101 -1.41 5.00 -6.62
CA HIS A 101 -1.62 5.87 -7.78
C HIS A 101 -2.08 5.08 -9.00
N TYR A 102 -1.46 3.94 -9.25
CA TYR A 102 -1.85 3.05 -10.34
C TYR A 102 -3.31 2.59 -10.21
N LEU A 103 -3.73 2.15 -9.02
CA LEU A 103 -5.10 1.72 -8.74
C LEU A 103 -6.11 2.87 -8.87
N MET A 104 -5.74 4.09 -8.45
CA MET A 104 -6.58 5.28 -8.61
C MET A 104 -6.87 5.55 -10.09
N VAL A 105 -5.84 5.61 -10.94
CA VAL A 105 -5.99 5.83 -12.38
C VAL A 105 -6.78 4.68 -13.02
N LEU A 106 -6.52 3.44 -12.62
CA LEU A 106 -7.22 2.28 -13.13
C LEU A 106 -8.71 2.30 -12.78
N SER A 107 -9.06 2.75 -11.57
CA SER A 107 -10.46 2.90 -11.15
C SER A 107 -11.20 3.97 -11.95
N ALA A 108 -10.53 5.10 -12.23
CA ALA A 108 -11.06 6.16 -13.08
C ALA A 108 -11.26 5.69 -14.52
N ASN A 109 -10.28 4.98 -15.08
CA ASN A 109 -10.37 4.40 -16.42
C ASN A 109 -11.50 3.37 -16.52
N TRP A 110 -11.65 2.51 -15.50
CA TRP A 110 -12.73 1.53 -15.47
C TRP A 110 -14.12 2.20 -15.39
N ALA A 111 -14.26 3.26 -14.58
CA ALA A 111 -15.50 4.03 -14.51
C ALA A 111 -15.83 4.68 -15.86
N TYR A 112 -14.84 5.31 -16.50
CA TYR A 112 -15.02 5.91 -17.83
C TYR A 112 -15.47 4.89 -18.88
N VAL A 113 -14.81 3.74 -18.97
CA VAL A 113 -15.18 2.67 -19.92
C VAL A 113 -16.57 2.14 -19.63
N LYS A 114 -16.92 1.98 -18.34
CA LYS A 114 -18.24 1.53 -17.92
C LYS A 114 -19.33 2.53 -18.34
N ASP A 115 -19.07 3.83 -18.19
CA ASP A 115 -20.02 4.87 -18.57
C ASP A 115 -20.15 5.00 -20.10
N ALA A 116 -19.05 4.89 -20.85
CA ALA A 116 -19.08 4.85 -22.31
C ALA A 116 -19.88 3.65 -22.84
N CYS A 117 -19.70 2.46 -22.23
CA CYS A 117 -20.47 1.26 -22.57
C CYS A 117 -21.97 1.44 -22.27
N ARG A 118 -22.32 2.12 -21.17
CA ARG A 118 -23.71 2.47 -20.88
C ARG A 118 -24.28 3.39 -21.95
N MET A 119 -23.56 4.45 -22.32
CA MET A 119 -24.00 5.39 -23.34
C MET A 119 -24.23 4.70 -24.69
N GLN A 120 -23.28 3.87 -25.12
CA GLN A 120 -23.41 3.09 -26.35
C GLN A 120 -24.67 2.20 -26.33
N LYS A 121 -24.96 1.55 -25.19
CA LYS A 121 -26.18 0.76 -25.02
C LYS A 121 -27.46 1.60 -25.13
N TYR A 122 -27.45 2.85 -24.65
CA TYR A 122 -28.58 3.77 -24.81
C TYR A 122 -28.79 4.17 -26.26
N GLU A 123 -27.72 4.48 -27.00
CA GLU A 123 -27.79 4.82 -28.43
C GLU A 123 -28.27 3.62 -29.28
N ASP A 124 -27.83 2.41 -28.94
CA ASP A 124 -28.29 1.17 -29.59
C ASP A 124 -29.79 0.92 -29.35
N ILE A 125 -30.31 1.23 -28.16
CA ILE A 125 -31.75 1.10 -27.87
C ILE A 125 -32.53 2.17 -28.64
N LYS A 126 -32.08 3.43 -28.57
CA LYS A 126 -32.73 4.55 -29.26
C LYS A 126 -32.80 4.32 -30.77
N SER A 127 -31.71 3.89 -31.39
CA SER A 127 -31.68 3.61 -32.84
C SER A 127 -32.63 2.47 -33.23
N LYS A 128 -32.78 1.44 -32.39
CA LYS A 128 -33.81 0.41 -32.60
C LYS A 128 -35.23 0.96 -32.53
N GLU A 129 -35.53 1.78 -31.51
CA GLU A 129 -36.86 2.41 -31.37
C GLU A 129 -37.19 3.33 -32.55
N GLU A 130 -36.22 4.13 -33.01
CA GLU A 130 -36.38 5.00 -34.20
C GLU A 130 -36.61 4.17 -35.47
N GLN A 131 -35.92 3.04 -35.61
CA GLN A 131 -36.09 2.14 -36.76
C GLN A 131 -37.45 1.45 -36.75
N GLU A 132 -37.93 0.95 -35.60
CA GLU A 132 -39.27 0.36 -35.47
C GLU A 132 -40.37 1.38 -35.79
N LEU A 133 -40.20 2.63 -35.33
CA LEU A 133 -41.15 3.70 -35.63
C LEU A 133 -41.20 4.00 -37.14
N HIS A 134 -40.05 4.05 -37.80
CA HIS A 134 -39.95 4.27 -39.25
C HIS A 134 -40.63 3.13 -40.04
N ASP A 135 -40.43 1.88 -39.62
CA ASP A 135 -41.04 0.71 -40.25
C ASP A 135 -42.57 0.72 -40.09
N ILE A 136 -43.10 1.07 -38.92
CA ILE A 136 -44.56 1.22 -38.69
C ILE A 136 -45.14 2.32 -39.60
N HIS A 137 -44.49 3.48 -39.67
CA HIS A 137 -44.97 4.58 -40.50
C HIS A 137 -44.96 4.23 -41.99
N SER A 138 -43.92 3.52 -42.45
CA SER A 138 -43.82 3.05 -43.83
C SER A 138 -44.91 2.02 -44.18
N THR A 139 -45.20 1.09 -43.26
CA THR A 139 -46.25 0.07 -43.44
C THR A 139 -47.63 0.72 -43.52
N ARG A 140 -47.94 1.64 -42.59
CA ARG A 140 -49.19 2.39 -42.59
C ARG A 140 -49.39 3.22 -43.85
N SER A 141 -48.32 3.83 -44.36
CA SER A 141 -48.36 4.61 -45.61
C SER A 141 -48.68 3.72 -46.82
N LYS A 142 -48.09 2.52 -46.89
CA LYS A 142 -48.38 1.53 -47.95
C LYS A 142 -49.83 1.04 -47.89
N GLU A 143 -50.36 0.74 -46.71
CA GLU A 143 -51.76 0.34 -46.53
C GLU A 143 -52.73 1.44 -47.01
N ARG A 144 -52.44 2.71 -46.69
CA ARG A 144 -53.24 3.85 -47.17
C ARG A 144 -53.23 3.97 -48.69
N LEU A 145 -52.10 3.72 -49.34
CA LEU A 145 -51.99 3.77 -50.80
C LEU A 145 -52.80 2.64 -51.46
N ASN A 146 -52.72 1.43 -50.91
CA ASN A 146 -53.43 0.26 -51.42
C ASN A 146 -54.96 0.35 -51.22
N ALA A 147 -55.46 1.11 -50.23
CA ALA A 147 -56.89 1.30 -50.01
C ALA A 147 -57.57 2.25 -51.03
N TYR A 148 -56.79 2.98 -51.83
CA TYR A 148 -57.27 3.88 -52.89
C TYR A 148 -57.21 3.27 -54.30
N THR A 149 -56.75 2.01 -54.42
CA THR A 149 -56.74 1.21 -55.66
C THR A 149 -57.77 0.11 -55.55
#